data_AF-A0A2U9BPF2-F1
#
_entry.id   AF-A0A2U9BPF2-F1
#
_cell.length_a   1.000
_cell.length_b   1.000
_cell.length_c   1.000
_cell.angle_alpha   90.00
_cell.angle_beta   90.00
_cell.angle_gamma   90.00
#
_symmetry.space_group_name_H-M   'P 1'
#
loop_
_entity.id
_entity.type
_entity.pdbx_description
1 polymer ?
#
loop_
_entity_poly.entity_id
_entity_poly.type
_entity_poly.pdbx_seq_one_letter_code
_entity_poly.pdbx_strand_id
1 'polypeptide(L)'
;MGAHLARRYITETDTEPDPARKYEFDPQLGFDERKEREMVANQEQMNLAQLPLEQRDYCAHHLLKLMKCKRDNWPNFLACKHERHDWDYCEHQE
;
A
#
# COMPACT_ATOMS: atom_id res chain seq x y z
N MET A 1 -4.25 -13.22 15.03
CA MET A 1 -5.53 -13.36 14.28
C MET A 1 -5.36 -14.47 13.26
N GLY A 2 -6.03 -15.62 13.43
CA GLY A 2 -5.90 -16.77 12.52
C GLY A 2 -7.13 -17.69 12.55
N ALA A 3 -8.22 -17.25 13.19
CA ALA A 3 -9.43 -18.05 13.34
C ALA A 3 -10.11 -18.36 11.99
N HIS A 4 -9.91 -17.49 10.98
CA HIS A 4 -10.38 -17.73 9.62
C HIS A 4 -9.74 -18.99 9.00
N LEU A 5 -8.51 -19.37 9.37
CA LEU A 5 -7.89 -20.58 8.82
C LEU A 5 -8.62 -21.85 9.24
N ALA A 6 -9.07 -21.93 10.50
CA ALA A 6 -9.84 -23.07 10.97
C ALA A 6 -11.18 -23.18 10.24
N ARG A 7 -11.81 -22.04 9.94
CA ARG A 7 -13.07 -22.02 9.21
C ARG A 7 -12.90 -22.44 7.76
N ARG A 8 -11.89 -21.89 7.08
CA ARG A 8 -11.54 -22.22 5.68
C ARG A 8 -11.31 -23.69 5.46
N TYR A 9 -10.54 -24.31 6.36
CA TYR A 9 -10.02 -25.66 6.14
C TYR A 9 -10.84 -26.75 6.82
N ILE A 10 -11.67 -26.42 7.82
CA ILE A 10 -12.34 -27.43 8.66
C ILE A 10 -13.86 -27.31 8.60
N THR A 11 -14.43 -26.11 8.80
CA THR A 11 -15.88 -25.98 9.02
C THR A 11 -16.66 -25.57 7.78
N GLU A 12 -16.21 -24.51 7.10
CA GLU A 12 -17.02 -23.80 6.10
C GLU A 12 -16.14 -23.44 4.89
N THR A 13 -15.86 -24.43 4.04
CA THR A 13 -15.00 -24.28 2.85
C THR A 13 -15.65 -23.47 1.73
N ASP A 14 -16.98 -23.53 1.64
CA ASP A 14 -17.74 -23.02 0.49
C ASP A 14 -18.07 -21.53 0.61
N THR A 15 -18.13 -21.01 1.85
CA THR A 15 -18.48 -19.61 2.13
C THR A 15 -17.26 -18.70 2.27
N GLU A 16 -16.07 -19.27 2.48
CA GLU A 16 -14.86 -18.48 2.67
C GLU A 16 -14.14 -18.17 1.36
N PRO A 17 -13.71 -16.91 1.14
CA PRO A 17 -13.04 -16.52 -0.09
C PRO A 17 -11.62 -17.10 -0.19
N ASP A 18 -11.22 -17.49 -1.41
CA ASP A 18 -9.85 -17.93 -1.69
C ASP A 18 -8.92 -16.72 -1.91
N PRO A 19 -7.88 -16.50 -1.07
CA PRO A 19 -6.94 -15.40 -1.23
C PRO A 19 -6.11 -15.45 -2.53
N ALA A 20 -5.97 -16.63 -3.14
CA ALA A 20 -5.22 -16.76 -4.39
C ALA A 20 -6.03 -16.29 -5.61
N ARG A 21 -7.36 -16.27 -5.50
CA ARG A 21 -8.26 -15.84 -6.57
C ARG A 21 -8.52 -14.34 -6.44
N LYS A 22 -8.77 -13.70 -7.58
CA LYS A 22 -9.29 -12.33 -7.59
C LYS A 22 -10.71 -12.32 -7.04
N TYR A 23 -11.20 -11.13 -6.68
CA TYR A 23 -12.57 -10.93 -6.25
C TYR A 23 -13.57 -11.56 -7.24
N GLU A 24 -14.61 -12.23 -6.72
CA GLU A 24 -15.63 -12.87 -7.53
C GLU A 24 -16.78 -11.91 -7.91
N PHE A 25 -16.98 -10.86 -7.11
CA PHE A 25 -18.08 -9.91 -7.25
C PHE A 25 -17.61 -8.58 -7.86
N ASP A 26 -18.48 -7.91 -8.61
CA ASP A 26 -18.22 -6.60 -9.19
C ASP A 26 -17.87 -5.57 -8.08
N PRO A 27 -16.76 -4.82 -8.19
CA PRO A 27 -16.39 -3.74 -7.26
C PRO A 27 -17.44 -2.66 -7.05
N GLN A 28 -18.42 -2.53 -7.94
CA GLN A 28 -19.52 -1.57 -7.84
C GLN A 28 -20.79 -2.15 -7.16
N LEU A 29 -20.85 -3.47 -6.94
CA LEU A 29 -22.03 -4.11 -6.35
C LEU A 29 -22.26 -3.62 -4.91
N GLY A 30 -23.36 -2.92 -4.69
CA GLY A 30 -23.75 -2.39 -3.37
C GLY A 30 -23.26 -0.97 -3.07
N PHE A 31 -22.62 -0.30 -4.03
CA PHE A 31 -22.27 1.12 -3.95
C PHE A 31 -23.05 1.90 -5.00
N ASP A 32 -23.63 3.04 -4.61
CA ASP A 32 -24.28 3.94 -5.57
C ASP A 32 -23.23 4.68 -6.43
N GLU A 33 -22.17 5.22 -5.79
CA GLU A 33 -21.01 5.83 -6.47
C GLU A 33 -19.72 5.57 -5.67
N ARG A 34 -18.81 4.75 -6.22
CA ARG A 34 -17.51 4.45 -5.59
C ARG A 34 -16.44 5.37 -6.19
N LYS A 35 -15.74 6.11 -5.33
CA LYS A 35 -14.61 6.96 -5.75
C LYS A 35 -13.36 6.11 -6.00
N GLU A 36 -12.63 6.45 -7.05
CA GLU A 36 -11.33 5.85 -7.35
C GLU A 36 -10.25 6.40 -6.42
N ARG A 37 -9.18 5.60 -6.21
CA ARG A 37 -8.01 6.04 -5.43
C ARG A 37 -7.19 7.01 -6.28
N GLU A 38 -6.84 8.16 -5.71
CA GLU A 38 -6.04 9.17 -6.39
C GLU A 38 -4.54 8.87 -6.26
N MET A 39 -3.85 8.76 -7.40
CA MET A 39 -2.38 8.67 -7.45
C MET A 39 -1.76 10.06 -7.40
N VAL A 40 -1.09 10.40 -6.30
CA VAL A 40 -0.44 11.72 -6.13
C VAL A 40 0.93 11.79 -6.84
N ALA A 41 1.66 10.68 -6.92
CA ALA A 41 2.98 10.63 -7.54
C ALA A 41 2.89 10.43 -9.06
N ASN A 42 3.62 11.23 -9.84
CA ASN A 42 3.72 11.02 -11.29
C ASN A 42 4.60 9.80 -11.60
N GLN A 43 4.24 9.03 -12.63
CA GLN A 43 4.98 7.85 -13.08
C GLN A 43 6.42 8.19 -13.49
N GLU A 44 6.62 9.34 -14.13
CA GLU A 44 7.96 9.82 -14.51
C GLU A 44 8.84 10.07 -13.29
N GLN A 45 8.29 10.64 -12.21
CA GLN A 45 9.02 10.91 -10.97
C GLN A 45 9.48 9.61 -10.29
N MET A 46 8.62 8.59 -10.27
CA MET A 46 8.96 7.27 -9.74
C MET A 46 10.05 6.57 -10.57
N ASN A 47 10.03 6.77 -11.90
CA ASN A 47 11.04 6.21 -12.79
C ASN A 47 12.41 6.91 -12.59
N LEU A 48 12.43 8.23 -12.49
CA LEU A 48 13.64 9.01 -12.22
C LEU A 48 14.26 8.66 -10.86
N ALA A 49 13.43 8.40 -9.86
CA ALA A 49 13.87 7.93 -8.54
C ALA A 49 14.27 6.45 -8.51
N GLN A 50 14.12 5.72 -9.63
CA GLN A 50 14.46 4.31 -9.78
C GLN A 50 13.83 3.42 -8.68
N LEU A 51 12.55 3.66 -8.37
CA LEU A 51 11.84 2.85 -7.37
C LEU A 51 11.64 1.42 -7.86
N PRO A 52 11.78 0.40 -6.98
CA PRO A 52 11.43 -0.97 -7.30
C PRO A 52 9.92 -1.08 -7.54
N LEU A 53 9.50 -2.06 -8.34
CA LEU A 53 8.09 -2.21 -8.74
C LEU A 53 7.15 -2.41 -7.55
N GLU A 54 7.64 -3.08 -6.49
CA GLU A 54 6.90 -3.34 -5.25
C GLU A 54 6.64 -2.09 -4.39
N GLN A 55 7.30 -0.96 -4.67
CA GLN A 55 7.15 0.28 -3.91
C GLN A 55 6.47 1.38 -4.74
N ARG A 56 5.87 1.02 -5.88
CA ARG A 56 5.18 1.95 -6.79
C ARG A 56 3.68 1.97 -6.51
N ASP A 57 3.34 2.11 -5.23
CA ASP A 57 1.97 2.10 -4.73
C ASP A 57 1.40 3.52 -4.64
N TYR A 58 0.16 3.66 -4.18
CA TYR A 58 -0.49 4.96 -4.01
C TYR A 58 0.28 5.84 -2.99
N CYS A 59 0.94 5.21 -2.03
CA CYS A 59 1.78 5.86 -1.03
C CYS A 59 3.18 6.34 -1.52
N ALA A 60 3.59 6.04 -2.77
CA ALA A 60 4.96 6.30 -3.25
C ALA A 60 5.44 7.76 -3.12
N HIS A 61 4.51 8.72 -3.03
CA HIS A 61 4.81 10.13 -2.82
C HIS A 61 5.51 10.41 -1.46
N HIS A 62 5.18 9.66 -0.40
CA HIS A 62 5.88 9.76 0.89
C HIS A 62 7.28 9.17 0.83
N LEU A 63 7.44 8.05 0.13
CA LEU A 63 8.75 7.42 -0.06
C LEU A 63 9.72 8.34 -0.81
N LEU A 64 9.25 9.05 -1.84
CA LEU A 64 10.06 10.06 -2.54
C LEU A 64 10.55 11.17 -1.60
N LYS A 65 9.70 11.66 -0.69
CA LYS A 65 10.07 12.66 0.32
C LYS A 65 11.13 12.13 1.28
N LEU A 66 10.96 10.90 1.74
CA LEU A 66 11.89 10.21 2.63
C LEU A 66 13.27 10.04 1.96
N MET A 67 13.32 9.59 0.71
CA MET A 67 14.57 9.43 -0.03
C MET A 67 15.28 10.77 -0.25
N LYS A 68 14.51 11.82 -0.57
CA LYS A 68 15.05 13.18 -0.67
C LYS A 68 15.65 13.65 0.65
N CYS A 69 14.91 13.51 1.75
CA CYS A 69 15.34 13.91 3.09
C CYS A 69 16.59 13.15 3.57
N LYS A 70 16.72 11.86 3.24
CA LYS A 70 17.94 11.07 3.52
C LYS A 70 19.16 11.59 2.76
N ARG A 71 18.98 11.97 1.49
CA ARG A 71 20.06 12.50 0.65
C ARG A 71 20.52 13.87 1.13
N ASP A 72 19.58 14.74 1.50
CA ASP A 72 19.86 16.12 1.86
C ASP A 72 20.50 16.24 3.27
N ASN A 73 20.17 15.33 4.19
CA ASN A 73 20.63 15.37 5.58
C ASN A 73 21.84 14.47 5.89
N TRP A 74 22.53 13.93 4.89
CA TRP A 74 23.73 13.12 5.12
C TRP A 74 24.84 13.98 5.78
N PRO A 75 25.49 13.57 6.90
CA PRO A 75 25.57 12.24 7.55
C PRO A 75 24.59 11.98 8.70
N ASN A 76 23.62 12.85 8.96
CA ASN A 76 22.69 12.74 10.08
C ASN A 76 21.51 11.78 9.77
N PHE A 77 21.72 10.48 10.05
CA PHE A 77 20.72 9.44 9.81
C PHE A 77 19.41 9.57 10.61
N LEU A 78 19.43 10.27 11.74
CA LEU A 78 18.30 10.35 12.69
C LEU A 78 17.34 11.51 12.41
N ALA A 79 17.67 12.40 11.48
CA ALA A 79 16.88 13.60 11.21
C ALA A 79 15.54 13.29 10.52
N CYS A 80 15.47 12.20 9.76
CA CYS A 80 14.35 11.90 8.85
C CYS A 80 13.28 10.97 9.43
N LYS A 81 12.94 11.12 10.72
CA LYS A 81 11.99 10.21 11.39
C LYS A 81 10.54 10.52 11.07
N HIS A 82 10.21 11.79 10.87
CA HIS A 82 8.85 12.22 10.59
C HIS A 82 8.40 11.73 9.22
N GLU A 83 9.22 11.91 8.19
CA GLU A 83 8.94 11.45 6.83
C GLU A 83 8.85 9.93 6.75
N ARG A 84 9.62 9.23 7.59
CA ARG A 84 9.51 7.77 7.71
C ARG A 84 8.19 7.35 8.34
N HIS A 85 7.80 7.99 9.44
CA HIS A 85 6.52 7.71 10.07
C HIS A 85 5.35 8.02 9.13
N ASP A 86 5.41 9.09 8.35
CA ASP A 86 4.36 9.43 7.39
C ASP A 86 4.21 8.36 6.31
N TRP A 87 5.33 7.80 5.83
CA TRP A 87 5.30 6.68 4.89
C TRP A 87 4.73 5.42 5.56
N ASP A 88 5.26 5.02 6.72
CA ASP A 88 4.80 3.84 7.46
C ASP A 88 3.30 3.92 7.83
N TYR A 89 2.81 5.13 8.15
CA TYR A 89 1.40 5.38 8.46
C TYR A 89 0.51 5.21 7.23
N CYS A 90 0.96 5.73 6.09
CA CYS A 90 0.22 5.64 4.85
C CYS A 90 0.18 4.19 4.33
N GLU A 91 1.27 3.43 4.41
CA GLU A 91 1.29 1.97 4.14
C GLU A 91 0.36 1.18 5.06
N HIS A 92 0.15 1.65 6.30
CA HIS A 92 -0.79 1.02 7.22
C HIS A 92 -2.27 1.34 6.90
N GLN A 93 -2.52 2.48 6.27
CA GLN A 93 -3.87 2.89 5.83
C GLN A 93 -4.28 2.27 4.50
N GLU A 94 -3.31 1.80 3.70
CA GLU A 94 -3.54 1.05 2.47
C GLU A 94 -4.22 -0.31 2.71
#